data_AF-F0ZJR3-F1
#
_entry.id   AF-F0ZJR3-F1
#
_cell.length_a   1.000
_cell.length_b   1.000
_cell.length_c   1.000
_cell.angle_alpha   90.00
_cell.angle_beta   90.00
_cell.angle_gamma   90.00
#
_symmetry.space_group_name_H-M   'P 1'
#
loop_
_entity.id
_entity.type
_entity.pdbx_description
1 polymer ?
#
loop_
_entity_poly.entity_id
_entity_poly.type
_entity_poly.pdbx_seq_one_letter_code
_entity_poly.pdbx_strand_id
1 'polypeptide(L)'
;MEDKIIFTCISCRIQFEHSEDQREHYKSELHRFNLKRKAFDLPPVNEQTFKSKVEALKQEQNKKTTPEKFECRICDKEFASDGPYQQHLSSKKHKEAVASGKTEVVRNRKPKEEKKLPETLEEAEAMMEEKIKNAVKLPIENCLFCNHLSKTLE
;
A
#
# COMPACT_ATOMS: atom_id res chain seq x y z
N MET A 1 33.14 -41.77 -18.73
CA MET A 1 32.13 -41.29 -17.76
C MET A 1 32.00 -39.81 -18.02
N GLU A 2 30.84 -39.37 -18.46
CA GLU A 2 30.58 -37.95 -18.71
C GLU A 2 30.25 -37.29 -17.36
N ASP A 3 31.03 -36.28 -16.99
CA ASP A 3 30.78 -35.48 -15.79
C ASP A 3 29.54 -34.60 -16.02
N LYS A 4 28.39 -35.04 -15.52
CA LYS A 4 27.14 -34.27 -15.57
C LYS A 4 27.25 -33.06 -14.62
N ILE A 5 27.37 -31.86 -15.19
CA ILE A 5 27.39 -30.61 -14.42
C ILE A 5 25.98 -30.34 -13.88
N ILE A 6 25.84 -30.24 -12.57
CA ILE A 6 24.58 -29.91 -11.88
C ILE A 6 24.64 -28.46 -11.42
N PHE A 7 23.63 -27.68 -11.75
CA PHE A 7 23.51 -26.29 -11.30
C PHE A 7 22.65 -26.23 -10.05
N THR A 8 22.99 -25.40 -9.06
CA THR A 8 22.26 -25.38 -7.77
C THR A 8 21.99 -23.98 -7.28
N CYS A 9 20.90 -23.81 -6.51
CA CYS A 9 20.63 -22.59 -5.77
C CYS A 9 20.69 -22.86 -4.26
N ILE A 10 21.72 -22.35 -3.59
CA ILE A 10 21.95 -22.58 -2.15
C ILE A 10 20.81 -21.99 -1.30
N SER A 11 20.31 -20.81 -1.67
CA SER A 11 19.23 -20.13 -0.93
C SER A 11 17.90 -20.91 -0.99
N CYS A 12 17.65 -21.66 -2.05
CA CYS A 12 16.43 -22.44 -2.21
C CYS A 12 16.60 -23.95 -2.00
N ARG A 13 17.85 -24.46 -1.95
CA ARG A 13 18.20 -25.88 -1.88
C ARG A 13 17.63 -26.71 -3.03
N ILE A 14 17.65 -26.14 -4.23
CA ILE A 14 17.15 -26.76 -5.48
C ILE A 14 18.34 -27.00 -6.43
N GLN A 15 18.25 -28.09 -7.19
CA GLN A 15 19.20 -28.48 -8.23
C GLN A 15 18.53 -28.39 -9.61
N PHE A 16 19.31 -28.07 -10.63
CA PHE A 16 18.89 -27.86 -12.01
C PHE A 16 19.81 -28.65 -12.94
N GLU A 17 19.23 -29.16 -14.03
CA GLU A 17 19.97 -29.90 -15.05
C GLU A 17 20.67 -28.95 -16.02
N HIS A 18 20.07 -27.79 -16.28
CA HIS A 18 20.60 -26.79 -17.19
C HIS A 18 20.88 -25.46 -16.50
N SER A 19 21.85 -24.71 -17.03
CA SER A 19 22.19 -23.38 -16.51
C SER A 19 21.08 -22.35 -16.76
N GLU A 20 20.26 -22.56 -17.79
CA GLU A 20 19.14 -21.69 -18.14
C GLU A 20 18.05 -21.75 -17.07
N ASP A 21 17.69 -22.94 -16.60
CA ASP A 21 16.72 -23.14 -15.51
C ASP A 21 17.17 -22.44 -14.23
N GLN A 22 18.48 -22.47 -13.93
CA GLN A 22 19.03 -21.78 -12.76
C GLN A 22 18.86 -20.25 -12.88
N ARG A 23 19.10 -19.69 -14.07
CA ARG A 23 18.93 -18.25 -14.33
C ARG A 23 17.46 -17.84 -14.29
N GLU A 24 16.57 -18.67 -14.82
CA GLU A 24 15.12 -18.45 -14.75
C GLU A 24 14.64 -18.51 -13.29
N HIS A 25 15.13 -19.48 -12.52
CA HIS A 25 14.83 -19.60 -11.10
C HIS A 25 15.18 -18.33 -10.31
N TYR A 26 16.34 -17.71 -10.54
CA TYR A 26 16.71 -16.45 -9.87
C TYR A 26 15.74 -15.28 -10.15
N LYS A 27 15.01 -15.32 -11.26
CA LYS A 27 13.99 -14.32 -11.62
C LYS A 27 12.60 -14.68 -11.05
N SER A 28 12.39 -15.92 -10.63
CA SER A 28 11.10 -16.41 -10.16
C SER A 28 10.67 -15.80 -8.81
N GLU A 29 9.37 -15.74 -8.59
CA GLU A 29 8.79 -15.31 -7.32
C GLU A 29 9.12 -16.27 -6.17
N LEU A 30 9.31 -17.57 -6.46
CA LEU A 30 9.74 -18.54 -5.46
C LEU A 30 11.12 -18.19 -4.88
N HIS A 31 12.07 -17.81 -5.74
CA HIS A 31 13.40 -17.41 -5.29
C HIS A 31 13.35 -16.14 -4.43
N ARG A 32 12.60 -15.13 -4.88
CA ARG A 32 12.40 -13.88 -4.12
C ARG A 32 11.75 -14.13 -2.77
N PHE A 33 10.75 -15.01 -2.72
CA PHE A 33 10.08 -15.41 -1.50
C PHE A 33 11.04 -16.11 -0.53
N ASN A 34 11.82 -17.07 -1.00
CA ASN A 34 12.81 -17.78 -0.18
C ASN A 34 13.95 -16.86 0.28
N LEU A 35 14.38 -15.90 -0.55
CA LEU A 35 15.38 -14.91 -0.16
C LEU A 35 14.87 -14.01 0.97
N LYS A 36 13.61 -13.57 0.90
CA LYS A 36 12.97 -12.82 1.98
C LYS A 36 12.90 -13.66 3.26
N ARG A 37 12.54 -14.94 3.17
CA ARG A 37 12.52 -15.85 4.33
C ARG A 37 13.90 -16.00 4.97
N LYS A 38 14.95 -16.14 4.15
CA LYS A 38 16.34 -16.21 4.61
C LYS A 38 16.76 -14.96 5.38
N ALA A 39 16.30 -13.77 4.97
CA ALA A 39 16.57 -12.52 5.69
C ALA A 39 15.95 -12.47 7.11
N PHE A 40 15.00 -13.35 7.41
CA PHE A 40 14.39 -13.51 8.73
C PHE A 40 14.78 -14.84 9.40
N ASP A 41 15.87 -15.47 8.96
CA ASP A 41 16.36 -16.77 9.45
C ASP A 41 15.32 -17.91 9.37
N LEU A 42 14.35 -17.79 8.44
CA LEU A 42 13.34 -18.81 8.21
C LEU A 42 13.80 -19.81 7.15
N PRO A 43 13.46 -21.11 7.30
CA PRO A 43 13.84 -22.13 6.32
C PRO A 43 13.19 -21.88 4.95
N PRO A 44 13.88 -22.17 3.83
CA PRO A 44 13.31 -22.05 2.50
C PRO A 44 12.15 -23.03 2.31
N VAL A 45 11.19 -22.64 1.49
CA VAL A 45 10.04 -23.46 1.12
C VAL A 45 10.22 -24.05 -0.27
N ASN A 46 9.57 -25.20 -0.50
CA ASN A 46 9.53 -25.83 -1.82
C ASN A 46 8.44 -25.20 -2.70
N GLU A 47 8.44 -25.56 -3.98
CA GLU A 47 7.49 -25.00 -4.94
C GLU A 47 6.03 -25.34 -4.60
N GLN A 48 5.77 -26.56 -4.13
CA GLN A 48 4.42 -27.02 -3.79
C GLN A 48 3.81 -26.17 -2.66
N THR A 49 4.55 -25.99 -1.57
CA THR A 49 4.09 -25.17 -0.42
C THR A 49 3.96 -23.70 -0.78
N PHE A 50 4.84 -23.18 -1.66
CA PHE A 50 4.70 -21.82 -2.19
C PHE A 50 3.40 -21.67 -2.99
N LYS A 51 3.10 -22.58 -3.91
CA LYS A 51 1.85 -22.58 -4.70
C LYS A 51 0.62 -22.61 -3.80
N SER A 52 0.56 -23.54 -2.84
CA SER A 52 -0.56 -23.62 -1.89
C SER A 52 -0.73 -22.34 -1.08
N LYS A 53 0.36 -21.69 -0.68
CA LYS A 53 0.29 -20.43 0.09
C LYS A 53 -0.20 -19.27 -0.78
N VAL A 54 0.24 -19.19 -2.03
CA VAL A 54 -0.25 -18.19 -2.99
C VAL A 54 -1.75 -18.39 -3.28
N GLU A 55 -2.19 -19.62 -3.43
CA GLU A 55 -3.61 -19.95 -3.63
C GLU A 55 -4.46 -19.58 -2.42
N ALA A 56 -4.01 -19.90 -1.21
CA ALA A 56 -4.70 -19.53 0.03
C ALA A 56 -4.87 -18.00 0.13
N LEU A 57 -3.80 -17.23 -0.15
CA LEU A 57 -3.87 -15.76 -0.15
C LEU A 57 -4.84 -15.21 -1.19
N LYS A 58 -4.90 -15.80 -2.40
CA LYS A 58 -5.87 -15.43 -3.43
C LYS A 58 -7.31 -15.69 -2.99
N GLN A 59 -7.55 -16.82 -2.33
CA GLN A 59 -8.88 -17.15 -1.79
C GLN A 59 -9.30 -16.19 -0.67
N GLU A 60 -8.37 -15.83 0.23
CA GLU A 60 -8.63 -14.84 1.28
C GLU A 60 -8.91 -13.45 0.71
N GLN A 61 -8.16 -13.02 -0.31
CA GLN A 61 -8.43 -11.76 -0.99
C GLN A 61 -9.81 -11.76 -1.65
N ASN A 62 -10.19 -12.85 -2.31
CA ASN A 62 -11.52 -12.97 -2.91
C ASN A 62 -12.64 -12.92 -1.84
N LYS A 63 -12.45 -13.59 -0.69
CA LYS A 63 -13.40 -13.49 0.43
C LYS A 63 -13.54 -12.08 1.00
N LYS A 64 -12.45 -11.30 1.06
CA LYS A 64 -12.48 -9.89 1.50
C LYS A 64 -13.06 -8.92 0.46
N THR A 65 -13.30 -9.38 -0.77
CA THR A 65 -13.95 -8.55 -1.81
C THR A 65 -15.47 -8.58 -1.77
N THR A 66 -16.10 -9.34 -0.85
CA THR A 66 -17.47 -8.99 -0.46
C THR A 66 -17.38 -7.65 0.28
N PRO A 67 -17.93 -6.54 -0.27
CA PRO A 67 -17.88 -5.27 0.42
C PRO A 67 -18.64 -5.46 1.74
N GLU A 68 -17.93 -5.56 2.86
CA GLU A 68 -18.53 -5.30 4.16
C GLU A 68 -19.10 -3.89 4.05
N LYS A 69 -20.43 -3.81 3.90
CA LYS A 69 -21.11 -2.53 3.80
C LYS A 69 -21.02 -1.90 5.18
N PHE A 70 -20.20 -0.86 5.30
CA PHE A 70 -20.12 -0.10 6.53
C PHE A 70 -21.30 0.86 6.57
N GLU A 71 -22.36 0.50 7.28
CA GLU A 71 -23.55 1.33 7.45
C GLU A 71 -23.66 1.86 8.89
N CYS A 72 -24.10 3.11 9.03
CA CYS A 72 -24.46 3.67 10.32
C CYS A 72 -25.98 3.75 10.43
N ARG A 73 -26.58 2.90 11.28
CA ARG A 73 -28.04 2.82 11.51
C ARG A 73 -28.65 4.02 12.23
N ILE A 74 -27.83 4.90 12.79
CA ILE A 74 -28.29 6.12 13.49
C ILE A 74 -28.39 7.29 12.50
N CYS A 75 -27.63 7.22 11.41
CA CYS A 75 -27.54 8.29 10.42
C CYS A 75 -27.99 7.85 9.02
N ASP A 76 -28.34 6.57 8.86
CA ASP A 76 -28.63 5.88 7.61
C ASP A 76 -27.65 6.24 6.49
N LYS A 77 -26.34 6.14 6.80
CA LYS A 77 -25.25 6.40 5.86
C LYS A 77 -24.47 5.13 5.58
N GLU A 78 -24.30 4.83 4.30
CA GLU A 78 -23.39 3.80 3.80
C GLU A 78 -22.02 4.42 3.50
N PHE A 79 -20.96 3.68 3.83
CA PHE A 79 -19.58 4.05 3.64
C PHE A 79 -18.85 2.98 2.83
N ALA A 80 -17.96 3.43 1.94
CA ALA A 80 -17.23 2.57 1.02
C ALA A 80 -16.06 1.79 1.67
N SER A 81 -15.65 2.17 2.88
CA SER A 81 -14.55 1.54 3.62
C SER A 81 -14.62 1.86 5.12
N ASP A 82 -13.86 1.11 5.91
CA ASP A 82 -13.81 1.27 7.38
C ASP A 82 -13.31 2.66 7.79
N GLY A 83 -12.29 3.23 7.14
CA GLY A 83 -11.73 4.54 7.51
C GLY A 83 -12.76 5.68 7.59
N PRO A 84 -13.53 5.95 6.52
CA PRO A 84 -14.63 6.93 6.54
C PRO A 84 -15.72 6.60 7.55
N TYR A 85 -15.99 5.32 7.79
CA TYR A 85 -16.97 4.87 8.77
C TYR A 85 -16.52 5.19 10.21
N GLN A 86 -15.29 4.85 10.58
CA GLN A 86 -14.71 5.18 11.88
C GLN A 86 -14.66 6.70 12.11
N GLN A 87 -14.27 7.46 11.08
CA GLN A 87 -14.29 8.92 11.15
C GLN A 87 -15.71 9.44 11.39
N HIS A 88 -16.72 8.88 10.73
CA HIS A 88 -18.11 9.21 10.98
C HIS A 88 -18.53 8.93 12.43
N LEU A 89 -18.23 7.75 12.97
CA LEU A 89 -18.54 7.38 14.36
C LEU A 89 -17.86 8.32 15.39
N SER A 90 -16.63 8.74 15.11
CA SER A 90 -15.89 9.67 15.95
C SER A 90 -16.39 11.12 15.89
N SER A 91 -17.15 11.48 14.85
CA SER A 91 -17.58 12.86 14.60
C SER A 91 -18.56 13.35 15.68
N LYS A 92 -18.46 14.63 16.07
CA LYS A 92 -19.36 15.24 17.05
C LYS A 92 -20.83 15.06 16.67
N LYS A 93 -21.14 15.23 15.38
CA LYS A 93 -22.49 15.04 14.81
C LYS A 93 -23.07 13.65 15.07
N HIS A 94 -22.27 12.59 14.94
CA HIS A 94 -22.74 11.24 15.23
C HIS A 94 -22.97 11.05 16.73
N LYS A 95 -22.04 11.48 17.57
CA LYS A 95 -22.15 11.38 19.04
C LYS A 95 -23.36 12.14 19.58
N GLU A 96 -23.65 13.31 19.03
CA GLU A 96 -24.82 14.13 19.40
C GLU A 96 -26.14 13.49 18.91
N ALA A 97 -26.15 12.88 17.71
CA ALA A 97 -27.30 12.14 17.20
C ALA A 97 -27.59 10.86 18.02
N VAL A 98 -26.54 10.15 18.45
CA VAL A 98 -26.65 8.98 19.35
C VAL A 98 -27.26 9.39 20.69
N ALA A 99 -26.83 10.52 21.26
CA ALA A 99 -27.31 11.01 22.55
C ALA A 99 -28.74 11.58 22.51
N SER A 100 -29.18 12.06 21.34
CA SER A 100 -30.44 12.80 21.21
C SER A 100 -31.57 12.03 20.50
N GLY A 101 -31.30 10.86 19.92
CA GLY A 101 -32.28 10.05 19.21
C GLY A 101 -32.93 10.73 17.99
N LYS A 102 -32.39 11.85 17.51
CA LYS A 102 -32.95 12.65 16.40
C LYS A 102 -32.17 12.40 15.12
N THR A 103 -32.85 11.80 14.14
CA THR A 103 -32.40 11.55 12.76
C THR A 103 -32.54 12.79 11.89
N GLU A 104 -31.82 13.88 12.19
CA GLU A 104 -31.90 15.09 11.35
C GLU A 104 -30.48 15.53 10.97
N VAL A 105 -30.01 15.10 9.80
CA VAL A 105 -28.72 15.56 9.25
C VAL A 105 -28.94 16.38 7.99
N VAL A 106 -28.96 17.70 8.19
CA VAL A 106 -28.82 18.73 7.15
C VAL A 106 -27.67 18.38 6.21
N ARG A 107 -28.02 18.19 4.93
CA ARG A 107 -27.10 18.07 3.81
C ARG A 107 -26.40 19.42 3.61
N ASN A 108 -25.10 19.45 3.81
CA ASN A 108 -24.22 20.36 3.07
C ASN A 108 -22.91 19.63 2.78
N ARG A 109 -22.88 18.93 1.65
CA ARG A 109 -21.63 18.48 1.03
C ARG A 109 -21.31 19.50 -0.07
N LYS A 110 -20.30 20.34 0.14
CA LYS A 110 -19.61 20.94 -1.01
C LYS A 110 -18.93 19.79 -1.77
N PRO A 111 -19.15 19.63 -3.08
CA PRO A 111 -18.43 18.66 -3.90
C PRO A 111 -16.93 18.86 -3.72
N LYS A 112 -16.22 17.76 -3.46
CA LYS A 112 -14.77 17.72 -3.49
C LYS A 112 -14.40 17.88 -4.97
N GLU A 113 -13.87 19.04 -5.33
CA GLU A 113 -13.35 19.32 -6.66
C GLU A 113 -12.37 18.21 -7.06
N GLU A 114 -12.73 17.48 -8.11
CA GLU A 114 -11.87 16.51 -8.77
C GLU A 114 -10.66 17.27 -9.30
N LYS A 115 -9.47 17.01 -8.74
CA LYS A 115 -8.23 17.47 -9.36
C LYS A 115 -8.10 16.73 -10.69
N LYS A 116 -8.43 17.42 -11.79
CA LYS A 116 -8.16 16.94 -13.15
C LYS A 116 -6.66 16.63 -13.26
N LEU A 117 -6.37 15.42 -13.70
CA LEU A 117 -5.02 15.01 -14.08
C LEU A 117 -4.70 15.71 -15.42
N PRO A 118 -3.52 16.34 -15.59
CA PRO A 118 -3.19 17.01 -16.84
C PRO A 118 -3.23 16.01 -18.00
N GLU A 119 -3.98 16.35 -19.05
CA GLU A 119 -4.19 15.48 -20.22
C GLU A 119 -3.07 15.64 -21.24
N THR A 120 -2.27 16.71 -21.12
CA THR A 120 -1.16 17.04 -22.02
C THR A 120 0.15 17.35 -21.28
N LEU A 121 1.27 17.20 -21.98
CA LEU A 121 2.61 17.47 -21.45
C LEU A 121 2.80 18.97 -21.10
N GLU A 122 2.27 19.86 -21.94
CA GLU A 122 2.34 21.32 -21.72
C GLU A 122 1.58 21.76 -20.46
N GLU A 123 0.41 21.16 -20.20
CA GLU A 123 -0.34 21.41 -18.96
C GLU A 123 0.40 20.89 -17.72
N ALA A 124 1.05 19.73 -17.82
CA ALA A 124 1.84 19.17 -16.73
C ALA A 124 3.06 20.05 -16.40
N GLU A 125 3.73 20.57 -17.41
CA GLU A 125 4.86 21.49 -17.27
C GLU A 125 4.44 22.82 -16.63
N ALA A 126 3.34 23.43 -17.10
CA ALA A 126 2.79 24.65 -16.52
C ALA A 126 2.39 24.46 -15.04
N MET A 127 1.75 23.34 -14.70
CA MET A 127 1.40 22.99 -13.32
C MET A 127 2.64 22.76 -12.44
N MET A 128 3.72 22.23 -13.00
CA MET A 128 4.98 22.04 -12.29
C MET A 128 5.64 23.39 -12.00
N GLU A 129 5.71 24.27 -12.99
CA GLU A 129 6.25 25.63 -12.80
C GLU A 129 5.48 26.43 -11.75
N GLU A 130 4.15 26.36 -11.78
CA GLU A 130 3.32 27.06 -10.79
C GLU A 130 3.57 26.53 -9.37
N LYS A 131 3.70 25.21 -9.21
CA LYS A 131 4.04 24.58 -7.91
C LYS A 131 5.44 24.94 -7.45
N ILE A 132 6.39 25.09 -8.37
CA ILE A 132 7.76 25.54 -8.06
C ILE A 132 7.75 27.02 -7.64
N LYS A 133 6.97 27.87 -8.32
CA LYS A 133 6.81 29.29 -7.94
C LYS A 133 6.17 29.45 -6.57
N ASN A 134 5.19 28.60 -6.26
CA ASN A 134 4.47 28.59 -4.98
C ASN A 134 5.16 27.75 -3.89
N ALA A 135 6.33 27.15 -4.19
CA ALA A 135 7.05 26.34 -3.22
C ALA A 135 7.57 27.22 -2.08
N VAL A 136 7.28 26.77 -0.84
CA VAL A 136 7.78 27.43 0.37
C VAL A 136 9.30 27.29 0.41
N LYS A 137 10.01 28.42 0.34
CA LYS A 137 11.47 28.45 0.50
C LYS A 137 11.80 28.27 1.98
N LEU A 138 12.21 27.07 2.35
CA LEU A 138 12.68 26.78 3.70
C LEU A 138 14.14 27.21 3.84
N PRO A 139 14.47 28.06 4.83
CA PRO A 139 15.86 28.37 5.18
C PRO A 139 16.62 27.10 5.53
N ILE A 140 17.92 27.05 5.21
CA ILE A 140 18.79 25.91 5.49
C ILE A 140 18.86 25.62 7.01
N GLU A 141 18.59 26.63 7.83
CA GLU A 141 18.54 26.55 9.29
C GLU A 141 17.26 25.88 9.84
N ASN A 142 16.23 25.68 9.01
CA ASN A 142 14.98 25.05 9.42
C ASN A 142 15.08 23.52 9.38
N CYS A 143 14.88 22.87 10.53
CA CYS A 143 14.76 21.43 10.57
C CYS A 143 13.52 20.95 9.80
N LEU A 144 13.69 20.04 8.85
CA LEU A 144 12.59 19.45 8.06
C LEU A 144 11.69 18.50 8.88
N PHE A 145 12.14 18.11 10.07
CA PHE A 145 11.48 17.10 10.90
C PHE A 145 10.81 17.69 12.15
N CYS A 146 11.10 18.94 12.52
CA CYS A 146 10.51 19.62 13.69
C CYS A 146 10.55 21.15 13.55
N ASN A 147 9.87 21.88 14.43
CA ASN A 147 9.82 23.36 14.42
C ASN A 147 11.09 24.03 14.97
N HIS A 148 12.24 23.36 14.93
CA HIS A 148 13.51 23.89 15.44
C HIS A 148 14.26 24.66 14.35
N LEU A 149 14.70 25.87 14.72
CA LEU A 149 15.59 26.71 13.92
C LEU A 149 17.01 26.54 14.50
N SER A 150 17.89 25.89 13.75
CA SER A 150 19.30 25.76 14.12
C SER A 150 20.04 27.08 13.86
N LYS A 151 20.95 27.47 14.76
CA LYS A 151 21.74 28.71 14.61
C LYS A 151 23.04 28.48 13.82
N THR A 152 23.38 27.22 13.56
CA THR A 152 24.63 26.76 12.92
C THR A 152 24.36 25.46 12.18
N LEU A 153 25.10 25.22 11.09
CA LEU A 153 24.98 24.05 10.21
C LEU A 153 25.77 22.81 10.69
N GLU A 154 26.22 22.82 11.93
CA GLU A 154 27.01 21.75 12.57
C GLU A 154 26.13 20.82 13.41
#